data_AF-A0A919U649-F1
#
_entry.id   AF-A0A919U649-F1
#
_cell.length_a   1.000
_cell.length_b   1.000
_cell.length_c   1.000
_cell.angle_alpha   90.00
_cell.angle_beta   90.00
_cell.angle_gamma   90.00
#
_symmetry.space_group_name_H-M   'P 1'
#
loop_
_entity.id
_entity.type
_entity.pdbx_description
1 polymer ?
#
loop_
_entity_poly.entity_id
_entity_poly.type
_entity_poly.pdbx_seq_one_letter_code
_entity_poly.pdbx_strand_id
1 'polypeptide(L)' 'MGSGAVEPTGDQAVDQAVLRLTEVTELSLREQLAVFDAVHAALQDRLADAEG' A
#
# COMPACT_ATOMS: atom_id res chain seq x y z
N MET A 1 9.87 -11.95 -16.73
CA MET A 1 8.95 -11.24 -15.83
C MET A 1 9.79 -10.16 -15.18
N GLY A 2 9.49 -8.88 -15.42
CA GLY A 2 10.30 -7.80 -14.83
C GLY A 2 10.25 -7.94 -13.32
N SER A 3 11.40 -7.98 -12.66
CA SER A 3 11.47 -7.77 -11.21
C SER A 3 10.98 -6.36 -10.94
N GLY A 4 9.68 -6.20 -10.74
CA GLY A 4 9.07 -4.96 -10.27
C GLY A 4 9.39 -4.81 -8.79
N ALA A 5 10.67 -4.63 -8.46
CA ALA A 5 11.02 -4.11 -7.15
C ALA A 5 10.37 -2.73 -7.07
N VAL A 6 9.39 -2.58 -6.19
CA VAL A 6 8.79 -1.27 -5.90
C VAL A 6 9.94 -0.40 -5.42
N GLU A 7 10.32 0.59 -6.20
CA GLU A 7 11.32 1.57 -5.77
C GLU A 7 10.73 2.33 -4.56
N PRO A 8 11.51 2.48 -3.47
CA PRO A 8 11.04 3.17 -2.29
C PRO A 8 10.69 4.61 -2.65
N THR A 9 9.55 5.07 -2.15
CA THR A 9 9.05 6.43 -2.34
C THR A 9 9.82 7.45 -1.51
N GLY A 10 10.64 6.98 -0.55
CA GLY A 10 11.35 7.80 0.42
C GLY A 10 10.50 8.14 1.64
N ASP A 11 9.23 7.74 1.65
CA ASP A 11 8.33 7.85 2.79
C ASP A 11 8.07 6.45 3.37
N GLN A 12 8.56 6.22 4.59
CA GLN A 12 8.46 4.92 5.23
C GLN A 12 7.01 4.46 5.43
N ALA A 13 6.07 5.37 5.69
CA ALA A 13 4.68 5.01 5.89
C ALA A 13 4.03 4.57 4.58
N VAL A 14 4.33 5.28 3.49
CA VAL A 14 3.89 4.92 2.13
C VAL A 14 4.50 3.59 1.69
N ASP A 15 5.81 3.42 1.87
CA ASP A 15 6.51 2.19 1.47
C ASP A 15 5.96 0.95 2.18
N GLN A 16 5.68 1.06 3.49
CA GLN A 16 5.07 -0.01 4.27
C GLN A 16 3.63 -0.32 3.84
N ALA A 17 2.85 0.69 3.46
CA ALA A 17 1.50 0.48 2.96
C ALA A 17 1.52 -0.24 1.60
N VAL A 18 2.38 0.19 0.67
CA VAL A 18 2.49 -0.41 -0.67
C VAL A 18 3.05 -1.84 -0.63
N LEU A 19 3.97 -2.14 0.29
CA LEU A 19 4.49 -3.50 0.47
C LEU A 19 3.39 -4.53 0.74
N ARG A 20 2.30 -4.15 1.44
CA ARG A 20 1.16 -5.05 1.72
C ARG A 20 0.44 -5.52 0.46
N LEU A 21 0.55 -4.78 -0.65
CA LEU A 21 -0.04 -5.16 -1.93
C LEU A 21 0.73 -6.28 -2.63
N THR A 22 1.97 -6.57 -2.23
CA THR A 22 2.78 -7.63 -2.86
C THR A 22 2.27 -9.04 -2.57
N GLU A 23 1.56 -9.22 -1.46
CA GLU A 23 1.03 -10.52 -1.00
C GLU A 23 -0.47 -10.68 -1.32
N VAL A 24 -1.12 -9.66 -1.89
CA VAL A 24 -2.57 -9.60 -2.04
C VAL A 24 -3.11 -10.61 -3.04
N THR A 25 -2.31 -11.06 -4.00
CA THR A 25 -2.74 -11.95 -5.09
C THR A 25 -3.11 -13.35 -4.63
N GLU A 26 -2.60 -13.77 -3.47
CA GLU A 26 -2.87 -15.09 -2.88
C GLU A 26 -4.14 -15.10 -1.99
N LEU A 27 -4.76 -13.93 -1.77
CA LEU A 27 -5.92 -13.77 -0.89
C LEU A 27 -7.25 -13.98 -1.61
N SER A 28 -8.32 -14.26 -0.87
CA SER A 28 -9.68 -14.25 -1.43
C SER A 28 -10.10 -12.82 -1.80
N LEU A 29 -11.04 -12.65 -2.74
CA LEU A 29 -11.50 -11.33 -3.19
C LEU A 29 -11.91 -10.40 -2.04
N ARG A 30 -12.56 -10.92 -0.99
CA ARG A 30 -12.96 -10.12 0.16
C ARG A 30 -11.75 -9.62 0.95
N GLU A 31 -10.74 -10.46 1.12
CA GLU A 31 -9.49 -10.10 1.80
C GLU A 31 -8.67 -9.13 0.95
N GLN A 32 -8.65 -9.30 -0.37
CA GLN A 32 -8.03 -8.35 -1.29
C GLN A 32 -8.64 -6.95 -1.13
N LEU A 33 -9.98 -6.85 -1.14
CA LEU A 33 -10.66 -5.57 -0.94
C LEU A 33 -10.33 -4.93 0.41
N ALA A 34 -10.30 -5.71 1.49
CA ALA A 34 -9.93 -5.20 2.80
C ALA A 34 -8.49 -4.67 2.84
N VAL A 35 -7.55 -5.34 2.17
CA VAL A 35 -6.16 -4.87 2.02
C VAL A 35 -6.10 -3.57 1.23
N PHE A 36 -6.82 -3.47 0.10
CA PHE A 36 -6.88 -2.25 -0.70
C PHE A 36 -7.45 -1.07 0.08
N ASP A 37 -8.56 -1.26 0.81
CA ASP A 37 -9.17 -0.21 1.64
C ASP A 37 -8.20 0.25 2.74
N ALA A 38 -7.49 -0.67 3.39
CA ALA A 38 -6.52 -0.35 4.42
C ALA A 38 -5.32 0.43 3.89
N VAL A 39 -4.82 0.08 2.70
CA VAL A 39 -3.74 0.82 2.04
C VAL A 39 -4.21 2.21 1.63
N HIS A 40 -5.41 2.34 1.04
CA HIS A 40 -5.99 3.63 0.68
C HIS A 40 -6.13 4.55 1.90
N ALA A 41 -6.67 4.05 3.01
CA ALA A 41 -6.79 4.83 4.24
C ALA A 41 -5.43 5.31 4.76
N ALA A 42 -4.43 4.43 4.82
CA ALA A 42 -3.09 4.79 5.29
C ALA A 42 -2.43 5.87 4.40
N LEU A 43 -2.62 5.80 3.09
CA LEU A 43 -2.10 6.81 2.16
C LEU A 43 -2.86 8.15 2.31
N GLN A 44 -4.16 8.11 2.54
CA GLN A 44 -4.97 9.32 2.77
C GLN A 44 -4.60 10.00 4.09
N ASP A 45 -4.41 9.22 5.16
CA ASP A 45 -3.94 9.74 6.45
C ASP A 45 -2.58 10.42 6.28
N ARG A 46 -1.65 9.77 5.57
CA ARG A 46 -0.33 10.33 5.32
C ARG A 46 -0.36 11.60 4.47
N LEU A 47 -1.27 11.67 3.49
CA LEU A 47 -1.49 12.87 2.68
C LEU A 47 -2.05 14.02 3.53
N ALA A 48 -3.03 13.74 4.38
CA ALA A 48 -3.59 14.72 5.30
C ALA A 48 -2.52 15.29 6.25
N ASP A 49 -1.63 14.44 6.77
CA ASP A 49 -0.49 14.87 7.59
C ASP A 49 0.56 15.69 6.81
N ALA A 50 0.65 15.53 5.49
CA ALA A 50 1.57 16.31 4.65
C ALA A 50 1.00 17.67 4.24
N GLU A 51 -0.32 17.77 4.11
CA GLU A 51 -1.04 18.99 3.72
C GLU A 51 -1.43 19.89 4.90
N GLY A 52 -1.35 19.37 6.14
CA GLY A 52 -1.62 20.09 7.40
C GLY A 52 -0.41 20.85 7.95
#